data_AF-A0A0S3S994-F1
#
_entry.id   AF-A0A0S3S994-F1
#
_cell.length_a   1.000
_cell.length_b   1.000
_cell.length_c   1.000
_cell.angle_alpha   90.00
_cell.angle_beta   90.00
_cell.angle_gamma   90.00
#
_symmetry.space_group_name_H-M   'P 1'
#
loop_
_entity.id
_entity.type
_entity.pdbx_description
1 polymer ?
#
loop_
_entity_poly.entity_id
_entity_poly.type
_entity_poly.pdbx_seq_one_letter_code
_entity_poly.pdbx_strand_id
1 'polypeptide(L)'
;MSISSTNSLIYLFLLFAFCEMQIIVGNDNQTCLSRKSPCFGKKVPCPNQCPFRFPSNSKAKVCYLDCDSPTCETQCKTRKPNCNGRGSACLDPRFVGADGIVFYFHGRRNEHFALVSDVDLQINARFIGLRPASRTRDYTWIQALGVLFDSQKFTVEATPAASWNDEVDHLKFSHNGKELAIPDGYLSAWQCPQSQVRIERTSSKNSVTITLPEVAEILVNVVPVTKEDSRIHNYQIPEDDCFAHLEVQFKFHGLSSNVEGVLGRTYQPDFQNPAKLGVPMAVVGGEDKYRTASLVSADCGVCLFDSAKEASEKINSDTEYGLLDCTGVANSGNGIVCRR
;
A
#
# COMPACT_ATOMS: atom_id res chain seq x y z
N MET A 1 71.69 15.29 7.05
CA MET A 1 70.73 14.64 7.96
C MET A 1 70.27 13.35 7.30
N SER A 2 70.81 12.23 7.77
CA SER A 2 70.52 10.88 7.26
C SER A 2 69.20 10.41 7.86
N ILE A 3 68.14 10.32 7.05
CA ILE A 3 66.89 9.69 7.46
C ILE A 3 67.10 8.18 7.28
N SER A 4 67.14 7.48 8.41
CA SER A 4 67.33 6.04 8.52
C SER A 4 66.36 5.25 7.65
N SER A 5 66.90 4.41 6.77
CA SER A 5 66.19 3.49 5.85
C SER A 5 65.16 2.59 6.57
N THR A 6 65.33 2.33 7.86
CA THR A 6 64.43 1.53 8.70
C THR A 6 63.08 2.21 9.01
N ASN A 7 62.99 3.54 8.99
CA ASN A 7 61.70 4.22 9.23
C ASN A 7 60.81 4.21 7.98
N SER A 8 61.39 4.15 6.78
CA SER A 8 60.64 4.15 5.51
C SER A 8 59.82 2.86 5.35
N LEU A 9 60.37 1.72 5.77
CA LEU A 9 59.67 0.43 5.75
C LEU A 9 58.51 0.36 6.75
N ILE A 10 58.63 1.01 7.92
CA ILE A 10 57.56 1.06 8.92
C ILE A 10 56.40 1.94 8.43
N TYR A 11 56.67 3.06 7.76
CA TYR A 11 55.63 3.86 7.11
C TYR A 11 54.99 3.15 5.91
N LEU A 12 55.75 2.35 5.15
CA LEU A 12 55.19 1.54 4.06
C LEU A 12 54.25 0.44 4.58
N PHE A 13 54.60 -0.20 5.70
CA PHE A 13 53.72 -1.16 6.37
C PHE A 13 52.51 -0.50 7.06
N LEU A 14 52.66 0.72 7.60
CA LEU A 14 51.53 1.50 8.15
C LEU A 14 50.60 2.03 7.04
N LEU A 15 51.12 2.32 5.84
CA LEU A 15 50.31 2.67 4.67
C LEU A 15 49.57 1.46 4.08
N PHE A 16 50.14 0.25 4.15
CA PHE A 16 49.44 -0.99 3.79
C PHE A 16 48.48 -1.48 4.89
N ALA A 17 48.63 -1.01 6.13
CA ALA A 17 47.74 -1.31 7.27
C ALA A 17 46.56 -0.33 7.41
N PHE A 18 46.45 0.69 6.55
CA PHE A 18 45.16 1.16 6.06
C PHE A 18 44.68 0.13 5.02
N CYS A 19 44.49 -1.11 5.47
CA CYS A 19 43.14 -1.61 5.68
C CYS A 19 42.32 -1.28 4.43
N GLU A 20 42.46 -2.15 3.45
CA GLU A 20 41.35 -2.51 2.59
C GLU A 20 40.14 -2.84 3.48
N MET A 21 39.46 -1.81 3.95
CA MET A 21 38.02 -1.83 4.06
C MET A 21 37.54 -1.87 2.60
N GLN A 22 37.71 -3.02 1.95
CA GLN A 22 36.71 -3.44 1.01
C GLN A 22 35.42 -3.40 1.82
N ILE A 23 34.61 -2.36 1.60
CA ILE A 23 33.21 -2.43 1.94
C ILE A 23 32.78 -3.71 1.25
N ILE A 24 32.57 -4.77 2.03
CA ILE A 24 31.81 -5.91 1.56
C ILE A 24 30.46 -5.29 1.26
N VAL A 25 30.25 -4.86 0.02
CA VAL A 25 28.94 -4.50 -0.50
C VAL A 25 28.23 -5.85 -0.61
N GLY A 26 27.86 -6.40 0.53
CA GLY A 26 27.09 -7.62 0.62
C GLY A 26 25.73 -7.31 0.05
N ASN A 27 25.33 -8.04 -0.98
CA ASN A 27 23.96 -8.00 -1.42
C ASN A 27 23.09 -8.61 -0.33
N ASP A 28 22.04 -7.90 0.07
CA ASP A 28 21.02 -8.45 0.94
C ASP A 28 20.35 -9.66 0.26
N ASN A 29 19.78 -10.52 1.08
CA ASN A 29 18.84 -11.54 0.63
C ASN A 29 17.45 -11.20 1.16
N GLN A 30 16.42 -11.39 0.35
CA GLN A 30 15.02 -11.34 0.78
C GLN A 30 14.52 -12.73 1.15
N THR A 31 13.56 -12.78 2.06
CA THR A 31 12.85 -14.01 2.44
C THR A 31 11.43 -13.68 2.86
N CYS A 32 10.49 -14.47 2.37
CA CYS A 32 9.08 -14.38 2.77
C CYS A 32 8.83 -15.26 4.00
N LEU A 33 8.18 -14.68 5.01
CA LEU A 33 7.93 -15.33 6.30
C LEU A 33 6.52 -15.92 6.43
N SER A 34 5.57 -15.49 5.58
CA SER A 34 4.23 -16.07 5.59
C SER A 34 4.25 -17.48 5.02
N ARG A 35 3.70 -18.45 5.76
CA ARG A 35 3.61 -19.86 5.33
C ARG A 35 2.71 -20.05 4.10
N LYS A 36 1.81 -19.10 3.83
CA LYS A 36 0.92 -19.13 2.67
C LYS A 36 1.63 -18.72 1.38
N SER A 37 2.77 -18.04 1.48
CA SER A 37 3.52 -17.54 0.32
C SER A 37 4.15 -18.70 -0.48
N PRO A 38 4.07 -18.70 -1.84
CA PRO A 38 4.86 -19.61 -2.69
C PRO A 38 6.38 -19.46 -2.52
N CYS A 39 6.82 -18.37 -1.89
CA CYS A 39 8.22 -18.05 -1.62
C CYS A 39 8.63 -18.25 -0.16
N PHE A 40 7.79 -18.92 0.64
CA PHE A 40 8.04 -19.15 2.06
C PHE A 40 9.41 -19.79 2.31
N GLY A 41 10.22 -19.14 3.16
CA GLY A 41 11.55 -19.62 3.57
C GLY A 41 12.64 -19.59 2.49
N LYS A 42 12.32 -19.19 1.25
CA LYS A 42 13.32 -19.07 0.17
C LYS A 42 14.18 -17.83 0.40
N LYS A 43 15.50 -18.01 0.43
CA LYS A 43 16.48 -16.91 0.41
C LYS A 43 16.76 -16.52 -1.04
N VAL A 44 16.33 -15.32 -1.44
CA VAL A 44 16.48 -14.81 -2.81
C VAL A 44 17.44 -13.61 -2.80
N PRO A 45 18.54 -13.63 -3.55
CA PRO A 45 19.51 -12.54 -3.54
C PRO A 45 19.00 -11.28 -4.19
N CYS A 46 19.42 -10.12 -3.67
CA CYS A 46 19.08 -8.84 -4.26
C CYS A 46 19.89 -8.55 -5.53
N PRO A 47 19.30 -7.86 -6.54
CA PRO A 47 20.01 -7.48 -7.74
C PRO A 47 21.11 -6.45 -7.44
N ASN A 48 22.21 -6.47 -8.19
CA ASN A 48 23.34 -5.55 -8.01
C ASN A 48 22.94 -4.07 -8.18
N GLN A 49 21.87 -3.77 -8.93
CA GLN A 49 21.38 -2.40 -9.12
C GLN A 49 20.65 -1.84 -7.89
N CYS A 50 20.23 -2.70 -6.95
CA CYS A 50 19.59 -2.34 -5.69
C CYS A 50 19.93 -3.39 -4.63
N PRO A 51 21.18 -3.43 -4.14
CA PRO A 51 21.65 -4.54 -3.32
C PRO A 51 21.03 -4.57 -1.91
N PHE A 52 20.33 -3.51 -1.49
CA PHE A 52 19.81 -3.37 -0.13
C PHE A 52 18.29 -3.29 -0.08
N ARG A 53 17.70 -3.87 0.97
CA ARG A 53 16.28 -3.72 1.31
C ARG A 53 15.96 -2.30 1.77
N PHE A 54 16.85 -1.73 2.58
CA PHE A 54 16.71 -0.43 3.20
C PHE A 54 17.99 0.39 2.97
N PRO A 55 18.22 0.91 1.75
CA PRO A 55 19.38 1.73 1.46
C PRO A 55 19.34 3.03 2.28
N SER A 56 20.49 3.55 2.69
CA SER A 56 20.57 4.79 3.49
C SER A 56 20.05 6.02 2.75
N ASN A 57 20.11 6.02 1.41
CA ASN A 57 19.54 7.06 0.57
C ASN A 57 18.06 6.76 0.28
N SER A 58 17.15 7.61 0.75
CA SER A 58 15.69 7.48 0.58
C SER A 58 15.23 7.53 -0.88
N LYS A 59 16.05 8.07 -1.80
CA LYS A 59 15.77 8.11 -3.24
C LYS A 59 16.29 6.89 -4.00
N ALA A 60 17.07 6.03 -3.35
CA ALA A 60 17.61 4.84 -4.00
C ALA A 60 16.51 3.79 -4.23
N LYS A 61 16.68 2.99 -5.28
CA LYS A 61 15.84 1.81 -5.49
C LYS A 61 16.12 0.79 -4.39
N VAL A 62 15.06 0.11 -3.96
CA VAL A 62 15.13 -0.95 -2.95
C VAL A 62 14.98 -2.32 -3.59
N CYS A 63 15.62 -3.30 -2.99
CA CYS A 63 15.37 -4.70 -3.28
C CYS A 63 14.00 -5.12 -2.75
N TYR A 64 13.09 -5.49 -3.65
CA TYR A 64 11.75 -5.92 -3.32
C TYR A 64 11.53 -7.36 -3.79
N LEU A 65 10.98 -8.21 -2.93
CA LEU A 65 10.53 -9.55 -3.27
C LEU A 65 9.01 -9.58 -3.21
N ASP A 66 8.37 -9.98 -4.32
CA ASP A 66 6.94 -10.23 -4.33
C ASP A 66 6.66 -11.63 -3.78
N CYS A 67 6.21 -11.70 -2.53
CA CYS A 67 5.93 -12.97 -1.87
C CYS A 67 4.77 -13.76 -2.49
N ASP A 68 3.91 -13.15 -3.29
CA ASP A 68 2.79 -13.82 -3.94
C ASP A 68 3.15 -14.29 -5.35
N SER A 69 4.32 -13.88 -5.86
CA SER A 69 4.79 -14.30 -7.16
C SER A 69 5.18 -15.79 -7.16
N PRO A 70 4.73 -16.58 -8.15
CA PRO A 70 5.16 -17.97 -8.28
C PRO A 70 6.66 -18.10 -8.61
N THR A 71 7.29 -17.06 -9.17
CA THR A 71 8.70 -17.10 -9.59
C THR A 71 9.68 -16.81 -8.46
N CYS A 72 9.25 -16.11 -7.41
CA CYS A 72 10.09 -15.74 -6.27
C CYS A 72 11.37 -14.99 -6.67
N GLU A 73 11.24 -13.98 -7.52
CA GLU A 73 12.36 -13.14 -7.97
C GLU A 73 12.37 -11.77 -7.27
N THR A 74 13.56 -11.28 -6.98
CA THR A 74 13.78 -9.92 -6.47
C THR A 74 13.83 -8.92 -7.61
N GLN A 75 13.32 -7.73 -7.36
CA GLN A 75 13.27 -6.63 -8.32
C GLN A 75 13.60 -5.30 -7.67
N CYS A 76 14.20 -4.39 -8.44
CA CYS A 76 14.48 -3.05 -7.99
C CYS A 76 13.26 -2.14 -8.16
N LYS A 77 12.74 -1.61 -7.05
CA LYS A 77 11.58 -0.71 -7.04
C LYS A 77 11.85 0.56 -6.25
N THR A 78 11.13 1.62 -6.58
CA THR A 78 11.03 2.81 -5.72
C THR A 78 9.98 2.56 -4.66
N ARG A 79 10.14 3.14 -3.46
CA ARG A 79 9.14 3.05 -2.38
C ARG A 79 8.06 4.14 -2.48
N LYS A 80 7.59 4.37 -3.70
CA LYS A 80 6.48 5.29 -4.03
C LYS A 80 5.45 4.54 -4.87
N PRO A 81 4.17 4.96 -4.85
CA PRO A 81 3.14 4.40 -5.72
C PRO A 81 3.60 4.36 -7.18
N ASN A 82 3.44 3.21 -7.84
CA ASN A 82 3.53 3.12 -9.28
C ASN A 82 2.13 3.37 -9.86
N CYS A 83 1.90 4.56 -10.39
CA CYS A 83 0.60 4.94 -10.94
C CYS A 83 0.17 4.12 -12.17
N ASN A 84 1.06 3.33 -12.78
CA ASN A 84 0.73 2.38 -13.84
C ASN A 84 0.62 0.93 -13.37
N GLY A 85 0.92 0.66 -12.10
CA GLY A 85 0.81 -0.66 -11.51
C GLY A 85 -0.62 -1.01 -11.13
N ARG A 86 -0.93 -2.30 -11.06
CA ARG A 86 -2.22 -2.79 -10.54
C ARG A 86 -2.49 -2.24 -9.13
N GLY A 87 -3.77 -1.99 -8.87
CA GLY A 87 -4.23 -1.43 -7.61
C GLY A 87 -3.83 0.03 -7.41
N SER A 88 -3.41 0.76 -8.45
CA SER A 88 -3.10 2.18 -8.30
C SER A 88 -4.35 3.05 -8.40
N ALA A 89 -4.33 4.18 -7.69
CA ALA A 89 -5.23 5.31 -7.89
C ALA A 89 -4.41 6.60 -7.78
N CYS A 90 -4.22 7.30 -8.89
CA CYS A 90 -3.40 8.51 -8.98
C CYS A 90 -4.07 9.52 -9.89
N LEU A 91 -3.54 10.74 -10.00
CA LEU A 91 -4.07 11.77 -10.93
C LEU A 91 -5.54 12.11 -10.60
N ASP A 92 -6.41 12.26 -11.61
CA ASP A 92 -7.72 12.94 -11.51
C ASP A 92 -9.00 12.05 -11.51
N PRO A 93 -9.16 11.11 -10.57
CA PRO A 93 -8.31 9.95 -10.35
C PRO A 93 -8.42 8.93 -11.51
N ARG A 94 -7.26 8.44 -11.94
CA ARG A 94 -7.09 7.27 -12.78
C ARG A 94 -6.80 6.05 -11.89
N PHE A 95 -7.57 4.99 -12.08
CA PHE A 95 -7.40 3.70 -11.41
C PHE A 95 -6.83 2.64 -12.35
N VAL A 96 -6.13 1.66 -11.80
CA VAL A 96 -5.71 0.43 -12.49
C VAL A 96 -6.24 -0.78 -11.73
N GLY A 97 -7.15 -1.52 -12.34
CA GLY A 97 -7.78 -2.70 -11.73
C GLY A 97 -6.81 -3.88 -11.54
N ALA A 98 -7.27 -4.94 -10.88
CA ALA A 98 -6.51 -6.17 -10.70
C ALA A 98 -6.14 -6.84 -12.04
N ASP A 99 -6.99 -6.69 -13.05
CA ASP A 99 -6.77 -7.11 -14.44
C ASP A 99 -5.67 -6.30 -15.16
N GLY A 100 -5.24 -5.17 -14.59
CA GLY A 100 -4.29 -4.23 -15.19
C GLY A 100 -4.93 -3.23 -16.16
N ILE A 101 -6.26 -3.21 -16.26
CA ILE A 101 -6.97 -2.27 -17.13
C ILE A 101 -7.17 -0.95 -16.40
N VAL A 102 -6.98 0.14 -17.15
CA VAL A 102 -7.20 1.50 -16.68
C VAL A 102 -8.67 1.85 -16.72
N PHE A 103 -9.18 2.43 -15.64
CA PHE A 103 -10.51 3.03 -15.60
C PHE A 103 -10.52 4.30 -14.76
N TYR A 104 -11.59 5.08 -14.86
CA TYR A 104 -11.74 6.35 -14.14
C TYR A 104 -12.98 6.31 -13.26
N PHE A 105 -12.85 6.79 -12.04
CA PHE A 105 -13.97 6.95 -11.12
C PHE A 105 -13.84 8.33 -10.49
N HIS A 106 -14.62 9.30 -10.95
CA HIS A 106 -14.41 10.67 -10.47
C HIS A 106 -15.14 10.95 -9.14
N GLY A 107 -16.02 10.06 -8.67
CA GLY A 107 -16.81 10.32 -7.47
C GLY A 107 -17.48 11.69 -7.50
N ARG A 108 -17.42 12.41 -6.37
CA ARG A 108 -17.92 13.78 -6.20
C ARG A 108 -17.06 14.55 -5.21
N ARG A 109 -16.91 15.86 -5.44
CA ARG A 109 -16.19 16.76 -4.52
C ARG A 109 -16.85 16.76 -3.14
N ASN A 110 -16.02 16.70 -2.10
CA ASN A 110 -16.40 16.70 -0.69
C ASN A 110 -17.24 15.49 -0.27
N GLU A 111 -17.11 14.37 -0.99
CA GLU A 111 -17.79 13.13 -0.66
C GLU A 111 -16.80 11.97 -0.43
N HIS A 112 -17.31 10.88 0.13
CA HIS A 112 -16.53 9.71 0.49
C HIS A 112 -17.06 8.48 -0.25
N PHE A 113 -16.14 7.62 -0.69
CA PHE A 113 -16.50 6.37 -1.38
C PHE A 113 -15.61 5.22 -0.91
N ALA A 114 -16.21 4.04 -0.75
CA ALA A 114 -15.51 2.79 -0.49
C ALA A 114 -14.72 2.37 -1.75
N LEU A 115 -13.39 2.40 -1.65
CA LEU A 115 -12.51 1.86 -2.68
C LEU A 115 -12.45 0.34 -2.61
N VAL A 116 -12.44 -0.20 -1.38
CA VAL A 116 -12.43 -1.63 -1.08
C VAL A 116 -13.29 -1.86 0.15
N SER A 117 -14.12 -2.90 0.13
CA SER A 117 -14.89 -3.38 1.27
C SER A 117 -14.96 -4.91 1.23
N ASP A 118 -14.42 -5.52 2.26
CA ASP A 118 -14.42 -6.96 2.52
C ASP A 118 -14.82 -7.18 3.98
N VAL A 119 -14.90 -8.42 4.43
CA VAL A 119 -15.42 -8.77 5.77
C VAL A 119 -14.62 -8.10 6.90
N ASP A 120 -13.29 -8.06 6.80
CA ASP A 120 -12.34 -7.59 7.81
C ASP A 120 -11.61 -6.28 7.42
N LEU A 121 -11.82 -5.79 6.21
CA LEU A 121 -11.18 -4.60 5.66
C LEU A 121 -12.17 -3.71 4.93
N GLN A 122 -12.21 -2.43 5.28
CA GLN A 122 -12.78 -1.40 4.42
C GLN A 122 -11.84 -0.22 4.28
N ILE A 123 -11.61 0.19 3.03
CA ILE A 123 -10.82 1.37 2.69
C ILE A 123 -11.73 2.35 1.96
N ASN A 124 -11.96 3.50 2.58
CA ASN A 124 -12.70 4.61 1.99
C ASN A 124 -11.73 5.70 1.51
N ALA A 125 -12.15 6.47 0.52
CA ALA A 125 -11.44 7.65 0.05
C ALA A 125 -12.31 8.89 0.14
N ARG A 126 -11.73 10.01 0.59
CA ARG A 126 -12.33 11.35 0.48
C ARG A 126 -11.88 12.01 -0.80
N PHE A 127 -12.83 12.55 -1.56
CA PHE A 127 -12.55 13.27 -2.80
C PHE A 127 -12.63 14.78 -2.57
N ILE A 128 -11.57 15.48 -2.98
CA ILE A 128 -11.60 16.93 -3.20
C ILE A 128 -11.84 17.20 -4.68
N GLY A 129 -12.12 18.45 -5.04
CA GLY A 129 -12.37 18.77 -6.44
C GLY A 129 -12.59 20.24 -6.73
N LEU A 130 -12.61 20.54 -8.03
CA LEU A 130 -12.78 21.87 -8.59
C LEU A 130 -13.70 21.80 -9.81
N ARG A 131 -14.59 22.78 -9.96
CA ARG A 131 -15.46 22.89 -11.14
C ARG A 131 -15.25 24.24 -11.84
N PRO A 132 -14.53 24.26 -12.95
CA PRO A 132 -14.52 25.41 -13.85
C PRO A 132 -15.93 25.72 -14.35
N ALA A 133 -16.24 27.01 -14.56
CA ALA A 133 -17.57 27.46 -15.00
C ALA A 133 -18.02 26.83 -16.33
N SER A 134 -17.08 26.43 -17.19
CA SER A 134 -17.34 25.79 -18.48
C SER A 134 -17.66 24.30 -18.39
N ARG A 135 -17.58 23.68 -17.20
CA ARG A 135 -17.77 22.23 -17.02
C ARG A 135 -19.02 21.92 -16.21
N THR A 136 -19.68 20.82 -16.59
CA THR A 136 -20.83 20.27 -15.89
C THR A 136 -20.45 19.33 -14.73
N ARG A 137 -19.19 18.89 -14.67
CA ARG A 137 -18.66 17.95 -13.68
C ARG A 137 -17.40 18.52 -13.01
N ASP A 138 -17.20 18.15 -11.76
CA ASP A 138 -15.97 18.40 -11.01
C ASP A 138 -14.79 17.61 -11.61
N TYR A 139 -13.62 18.23 -11.65
CA TYR A 139 -12.36 17.51 -11.50
C TYR A 139 -12.19 17.11 -10.05
N THR A 140 -11.59 15.95 -9.82
CA THR A 140 -11.53 15.37 -8.47
C THR A 140 -10.21 14.66 -8.23
N TRP A 141 -9.78 14.64 -6.98
CA TRP A 141 -8.57 13.94 -6.53
C TRP A 141 -8.82 13.28 -5.18
N ILE A 142 -8.08 12.20 -4.88
CA ILE A 142 -8.16 11.54 -3.58
C ILE A 142 -7.37 12.38 -2.57
N GLN A 143 -8.03 12.90 -1.54
CA GLN A 143 -7.38 13.73 -0.52
C GLN A 143 -7.05 12.95 0.74
N ALA A 144 -7.86 11.96 1.10
CA ALA A 144 -7.64 11.16 2.29
C ALA A 144 -8.08 9.71 2.08
N LEU A 145 -7.44 8.80 2.80
CA LEU A 145 -7.88 7.43 2.98
C LEU A 145 -8.31 7.20 4.42
N GLY A 146 -9.41 6.47 4.59
CA GLY A 146 -9.84 5.89 5.87
C GLY A 146 -9.75 4.38 5.78
N VAL A 147 -8.96 3.77 6.65
CA VAL A 147 -8.76 2.32 6.72
C VAL A 147 -9.44 1.82 7.99
N LEU A 148 -10.51 1.05 7.80
CA LEU A 148 -11.17 0.27 8.82
C LEU A 148 -10.61 -1.15 8.71
N PHE A 149 -9.91 -1.60 9.75
CA PHE A 149 -9.27 -2.90 9.78
C PHE A 149 -9.41 -3.49 11.17
N ASP A 150 -9.99 -4.68 11.28
CA ASP A 150 -10.49 -5.25 12.53
C ASP A 150 -11.42 -4.23 13.25
N SER A 151 -11.13 -3.92 14.51
CA SER A 151 -11.79 -2.88 15.30
C SER A 151 -11.09 -1.52 15.28
N GLN A 152 -10.08 -1.34 14.42
CA GLN A 152 -9.25 -0.13 14.38
C GLN A 152 -9.59 0.74 13.17
N LYS A 153 -9.54 2.07 13.38
CA LYS A 153 -9.78 3.07 12.34
C LYS A 153 -8.55 3.94 12.18
N PHE A 154 -7.99 3.98 10.99
CA PHE A 154 -6.82 4.79 10.65
C PHE A 154 -7.18 5.76 9.55
N THR A 155 -6.59 6.95 9.57
CA THR A 155 -6.69 7.86 8.43
C THR A 155 -5.31 8.38 8.04
N VAL A 156 -5.14 8.61 6.73
CA VAL A 156 -4.04 9.36 6.15
C VAL A 156 -4.63 10.41 5.22
N GLU A 157 -4.21 11.66 5.37
CA GLU A 157 -4.79 12.82 4.66
C GLU A 157 -3.68 13.72 4.14
N ALA A 158 -3.87 14.22 2.91
CA ALA A 158 -3.11 15.33 2.36
C ALA A 158 -3.62 16.65 2.95
N THR A 159 -2.74 17.42 3.59
CA THR A 159 -3.09 18.74 4.11
C THR A 159 -3.15 19.78 2.99
N PRO A 160 -4.17 20.65 2.95
CA PRO A 160 -4.23 21.75 1.98
C PRO A 160 -3.01 22.66 2.06
N ALA A 161 -2.54 23.14 0.92
CA ALA A 161 -1.39 24.02 0.82
C ALA A 161 -1.58 25.04 -0.30
N ALA A 162 -1.25 26.30 -0.05
CA ALA A 162 -1.38 27.35 -1.07
C ALA A 162 -0.36 27.19 -2.20
N SER A 163 0.85 26.78 -1.86
CA SER A 163 1.90 26.46 -2.81
C SER A 163 2.64 25.20 -2.37
N TRP A 164 3.14 24.45 -3.35
CA TRP A 164 3.87 23.23 -3.07
C TRP A 164 5.26 23.51 -2.51
N ASN A 165 5.60 22.83 -1.41
CA ASN A 165 6.93 22.82 -0.83
C ASN A 165 7.26 21.41 -0.34
N ASP A 166 8.21 20.74 -0.99
CA ASP A 166 8.66 19.39 -0.65
C ASP A 166 9.33 19.31 0.74
N GLU A 167 9.78 20.44 1.29
CA GLU A 167 10.35 20.54 2.63
C GLU A 167 9.31 20.67 3.73
N VAL A 168 8.01 20.74 3.39
CA VAL A 168 6.92 20.68 4.38
C VAL A 168 6.27 19.30 4.27
N ASP A 169 5.97 18.70 5.42
CA ASP A 169 5.22 17.45 5.43
C ASP A 169 3.74 17.78 5.30
N HIS A 170 3.12 17.26 4.24
CA HIS A 170 1.71 17.45 3.93
C HIS A 170 0.87 16.23 4.30
N LEU A 171 1.39 15.35 5.16
CA LEU A 171 0.69 14.17 5.65
C LEU A 171 0.15 14.40 7.05
N LYS A 172 -1.13 14.08 7.24
CA LYS A 172 -1.76 14.01 8.56
C LYS A 172 -2.30 12.62 8.82
N PHE A 173 -2.06 12.11 10.03
CA PHE A 173 -2.52 10.79 10.43
C PHE A 173 -3.48 10.85 11.62
N SER A 174 -4.42 9.91 11.69
CA SER A 174 -5.20 9.68 12.89
C SER A 174 -5.39 8.19 13.15
N HIS A 175 -5.54 7.84 14.43
CA HIS A 175 -5.89 6.51 14.91
C HIS A 175 -7.08 6.63 15.89
N ASN A 176 -8.19 5.96 15.57
CA ASN A 176 -9.44 5.97 16.33
C ASN A 176 -9.92 7.40 16.68
N GLY A 177 -9.81 8.32 15.72
CA GLY A 177 -10.22 9.71 15.86
C GLY A 177 -9.26 10.60 16.65
N LYS A 178 -8.12 10.08 17.10
CA LYS A 178 -7.05 10.86 17.74
C LYS A 178 -5.92 11.10 16.76
N GLU A 179 -5.36 12.30 16.77
CA GLU A 179 -4.21 12.64 15.95
C GLU A 179 -3.01 11.73 16.29
N LEU A 180 -2.36 11.23 15.24
CA LEU A 180 -1.20 10.35 15.34
C LEU A 180 0.02 11.07 14.78
N ALA A 181 1.02 11.29 15.63
CA ALA A 181 2.29 11.86 15.22
C ALA A 181 3.27 10.75 14.83
N ILE A 182 3.75 10.78 13.59
CA ILE A 182 4.86 9.94 13.11
C ILE A 182 6.02 10.88 12.80
N PRO A 183 7.18 10.74 13.49
CA PRO A 183 8.31 11.63 13.28
C PRO A 183 8.71 11.72 11.81
N ASP A 184 9.07 12.91 11.36
CA ASP A 184 9.72 13.10 10.06
C ASP A 184 11.00 12.26 10.00
N GLY A 185 11.32 11.77 8.82
CA GLY A 185 12.53 10.96 8.61
C GLY A 185 12.26 9.65 7.90
N TYR A 186 13.22 9.28 7.06
CA TYR A 186 13.16 8.01 6.34
C TYR A 186 13.22 6.84 7.33
N LEU A 187 12.31 5.87 7.17
CA LEU A 187 12.12 4.70 8.05
C LEU A 187 11.56 5.00 9.44
N SER A 188 11.19 6.25 9.74
CA SER A 188 10.36 6.55 10.90
C SER A 188 9.03 5.79 10.78
N ALA A 189 8.64 5.08 11.82
CA ALA A 189 7.47 4.21 11.78
C ALA A 189 6.66 4.27 13.07
N TRP A 190 5.38 3.97 12.92
CA TRP A 190 4.46 3.71 14.00
C TRP A 190 3.82 2.33 13.81
N GLN A 191 3.55 1.64 14.92
CA GLN A 191 3.05 0.28 14.94
C GLN A 191 1.88 0.18 15.93
N CYS A 192 0.72 -0.26 15.46
CA CYS A 192 -0.44 -0.51 16.32
C CYS A 192 -0.19 -1.77 17.16
N PRO A 193 -0.27 -1.70 18.50
CA PRO A 193 -0.10 -2.89 19.34
C PRO A 193 -1.20 -3.95 19.14
N GLN A 194 -2.43 -3.52 18.85
CA GLN A 194 -3.60 -4.41 18.80
C GLN A 194 -3.72 -5.15 17.46
N SER A 195 -3.68 -4.43 16.34
CA SER A 195 -3.89 -5.00 14.99
C SER A 195 -2.60 -5.23 14.22
N GLN A 196 -1.43 -4.89 14.81
CA GLN A 196 -0.13 -4.98 14.13
C GLN A 196 -0.09 -4.22 12.79
N VAL A 197 -0.95 -3.23 12.60
CA VAL A 197 -0.87 -2.26 11.49
C VAL A 197 0.37 -1.40 11.65
N ARG A 198 1.19 -1.31 10.60
CA ARG A 198 2.41 -0.50 10.57
C ARG A 198 2.25 0.64 9.59
N ILE A 199 2.63 1.86 9.99
CA ILE A 199 2.75 3.01 9.09
C ILE A 199 4.22 3.43 9.11
N GLU A 200 4.91 3.33 7.98
CA GLU A 200 6.33 3.65 7.86
C GLU A 200 6.56 4.71 6.78
N ARG A 201 7.36 5.72 7.08
CA ARG A 201 7.80 6.72 6.12
C ARG A 201 8.79 6.14 5.12
N THR A 202 8.48 6.27 3.83
CA THR A 202 9.34 5.84 2.73
C THR A 202 10.26 6.95 2.22
N SER A 203 10.03 8.19 2.66
CA SER A 203 10.93 9.33 2.49
C SER A 203 10.93 10.16 3.77
N SER A 204 11.68 11.25 3.84
CA SER A 204 11.65 12.13 5.02
C SER A 204 10.26 12.72 5.26
N LYS A 205 9.56 13.09 4.19
CA LYS A 205 8.23 13.75 4.17
C LYS A 205 7.39 13.21 3.01
N ASN A 206 6.08 13.42 3.06
CA ASN A 206 5.13 13.23 1.95
C ASN A 206 4.99 11.81 1.37
N SER A 207 5.64 10.78 1.94
CA SER A 207 5.49 9.40 1.46
C SER A 207 5.53 8.37 2.60
N VAL A 208 4.56 7.46 2.60
CA VAL A 208 4.44 6.37 3.57
C VAL A 208 4.03 5.05 2.92
N THR A 209 4.31 3.95 3.61
CA THR A 209 3.70 2.64 3.39
C THR A 209 2.89 2.27 4.62
N ILE A 210 1.63 1.91 4.42
CA ILE A 210 0.76 1.32 5.43
C ILE A 210 0.74 -0.19 5.19
N THR A 211 1.09 -0.99 6.19
CA THR A 211 1.08 -2.45 6.12
C THR A 211 -0.01 -2.98 7.04
N LEU A 212 -0.98 -3.66 6.44
CA LEU A 212 -2.03 -4.43 7.10
C LEU A 212 -1.59 -5.91 7.06
N PRO A 213 -1.24 -6.52 8.20
CA PRO A 213 -0.69 -7.87 8.26
C PRO A 213 -1.52 -8.88 7.48
N GLU A 214 -0.89 -9.65 6.61
CA GLU A 214 -1.50 -10.70 5.75
C GLU A 214 -2.65 -10.24 4.83
N VAL A 215 -3.02 -8.96 4.83
CA VAL A 215 -4.17 -8.44 4.08
C VAL A 215 -3.76 -7.51 2.95
N ALA A 216 -2.98 -6.46 3.24
CA ALA A 216 -2.59 -5.48 2.22
C ALA A 216 -1.36 -4.64 2.57
N GLU A 217 -0.66 -4.17 1.55
CA GLU A 217 0.28 -3.06 1.61
C GLU A 217 -0.28 -1.86 0.81
N ILE A 218 -0.23 -0.66 1.38
CA ILE A 218 -0.73 0.57 0.76
C ILE A 218 0.41 1.58 0.70
N LEU A 219 0.89 1.87 -0.51
CA LEU A 219 1.84 2.94 -0.74
C LEU A 219 1.07 4.23 -0.94
N VAL A 220 1.51 5.31 -0.28
CA VAL A 220 0.88 6.63 -0.34
C VAL A 220 1.95 7.69 -0.58
N ASN A 221 1.70 8.61 -1.49
CA ASN A 221 2.55 9.75 -1.78
C ASN A 221 1.68 11.00 -1.96
N VAL A 222 2.03 12.11 -1.31
CA VAL A 222 1.35 13.39 -1.50
C VAL A 222 2.01 14.13 -2.65
N VAL A 223 1.19 14.66 -3.56
CA VAL A 223 1.63 15.47 -4.71
C VAL A 223 0.70 16.68 -4.90
N PRO A 224 1.19 17.79 -5.47
CA PRO A 224 0.34 18.89 -5.89
C PRO A 224 -0.23 18.62 -7.28
N VAL A 225 -1.26 19.37 -7.68
CA VAL A 225 -1.54 19.56 -9.11
C VAL A 225 -0.53 20.57 -9.66
N THR A 226 0.31 20.16 -10.61
CA THR A 226 1.32 21.07 -11.15
C THR A 226 0.71 22.11 -12.10
N LYS A 227 1.42 23.22 -12.31
CA LYS A 227 1.01 24.23 -13.30
C LYS A 227 0.92 23.63 -14.71
N GLU A 228 1.80 22.69 -15.02
CA GLU A 228 1.81 22.01 -16.31
C GLU A 228 0.61 21.08 -16.47
N ASP A 229 0.27 20.29 -15.45
CA ASP A 229 -0.93 19.45 -15.47
C ASP A 229 -2.19 20.31 -15.61
N SER A 230 -2.27 21.40 -14.83
CA SER A 230 -3.37 22.36 -14.91
C SER A 230 -3.50 22.98 -16.30
N ARG A 231 -2.38 23.27 -16.98
CA ARG A 231 -2.36 23.81 -18.34
C ARG A 231 -2.80 22.76 -19.37
N ILE A 232 -2.31 21.52 -19.27
CA ILE A 232 -2.63 20.42 -20.19
C ILE A 232 -4.11 20.04 -20.09
N HIS A 233 -4.63 19.93 -18.86
CA HIS A 233 -5.99 19.45 -18.60
C HIS A 233 -7.02 20.58 -18.40
N ASN A 234 -6.57 21.83 -18.46
CA ASN A 234 -7.38 23.02 -18.21
C ASN A 234 -8.13 22.93 -16.87
N TYR A 235 -7.42 22.55 -15.80
CA TYR A 235 -8.02 22.42 -14.47
C TYR A 235 -8.44 23.77 -13.89
N GLN A 236 -7.75 24.86 -14.26
CA GLN A 236 -7.97 26.22 -13.73
C GLN A 236 -7.75 26.28 -12.21
N ILE A 237 -6.70 25.59 -11.74
CA ILE A 237 -6.26 25.61 -10.35
C ILE A 237 -6.02 27.06 -9.91
N PRO A 238 -6.61 27.51 -8.79
CA PRO A 238 -6.43 28.86 -8.27
C PRO A 238 -5.01 29.08 -7.73
N GLU A 239 -4.60 30.33 -7.55
CA GLU A 239 -3.24 30.66 -7.11
C GLU A 239 -2.98 30.40 -5.62
N ASP A 240 -4.04 30.25 -4.83
CA ASP A 240 -4.02 30.10 -3.37
C ASP A 240 -4.26 28.66 -2.88
N ASP A 241 -4.31 27.68 -3.78
CA ASP A 241 -4.39 26.26 -3.46
C ASP A 241 -3.73 25.41 -4.55
N CYS A 242 -2.74 24.60 -4.17
CA CYS A 242 -2.06 23.68 -5.09
C CYS A 242 -2.74 22.31 -5.22
N PHE A 243 -3.90 22.12 -4.57
CA PHE A 243 -4.68 20.87 -4.60
C PHE A 243 -3.82 19.66 -4.24
N ALA A 244 -3.13 19.72 -3.09
CA ALA A 244 -2.36 18.59 -2.57
C ALA A 244 -3.27 17.37 -2.38
N HIS A 245 -2.87 16.24 -2.96
CA HIS A 245 -3.67 15.02 -3.01
C HIS A 245 -2.78 13.77 -2.96
N LEU A 246 -3.42 12.62 -2.75
CA LEU A 246 -2.78 11.33 -2.62
C LEU A 246 -2.71 10.61 -3.97
N GLU A 247 -1.50 10.21 -4.34
CA GLU A 247 -1.27 9.05 -5.18
C GLU A 247 -1.17 7.82 -4.30
N VAL A 248 -1.89 6.76 -4.66
CA VAL A 248 -1.93 5.54 -3.85
C VAL A 248 -1.74 4.32 -4.71
N GLN A 249 -1.12 3.29 -4.15
CA GLN A 249 -1.05 1.97 -4.75
C GLN A 249 -1.30 0.91 -3.69
N PHE A 250 -2.34 0.11 -3.93
CA PHE A 250 -2.71 -1.01 -3.09
C PHE A 250 -2.11 -2.30 -3.65
N LYS A 251 -1.52 -3.10 -2.77
CA LYS A 251 -1.19 -4.50 -3.01
C LYS A 251 -1.98 -5.33 -2.01
N PHE A 252 -2.87 -6.18 -2.50
CA PHE A 252 -3.69 -7.03 -1.66
C PHE A 252 -3.17 -8.48 -1.65
N HIS A 253 -3.24 -9.13 -0.50
CA HIS A 253 -2.79 -10.50 -0.27
C HIS A 253 -3.95 -11.43 0.14
N GLY A 254 -4.97 -10.89 0.81
CA GLY A 254 -5.97 -11.68 1.53
C GLY A 254 -7.42 -11.36 1.23
N LEU A 255 -7.74 -10.72 0.09
CA LEU A 255 -9.13 -10.41 -0.24
C LEU A 255 -9.95 -11.68 -0.51
N SER A 256 -11.21 -11.67 -0.07
CA SER A 256 -12.20 -12.69 -0.35
C SER A 256 -12.68 -12.62 -1.80
N SER A 257 -13.30 -13.70 -2.28
CA SER A 257 -13.90 -13.74 -3.62
C SER A 257 -15.07 -12.78 -3.80
N ASN A 258 -15.61 -12.23 -2.70
CA ASN A 258 -16.80 -11.38 -2.69
C ASN A 258 -16.45 -9.90 -2.49
N VAL A 259 -15.17 -9.54 -2.41
CA VAL A 259 -14.70 -8.17 -2.15
C VAL A 259 -15.40 -7.13 -3.04
N GLU A 260 -15.95 -6.10 -2.43
CA GLU A 260 -16.65 -5.00 -3.09
C GLU A 260 -15.82 -3.70 -3.03
N GLY A 261 -16.35 -2.65 -3.67
CA GLY A 261 -15.72 -1.32 -3.73
C GLY A 261 -15.32 -0.93 -5.15
N VAL A 262 -15.06 0.36 -5.35
CA VAL A 262 -14.69 0.92 -6.67
C VAL A 262 -13.51 0.18 -7.30
N LEU A 263 -12.48 -0.11 -6.49
CA LEU A 263 -11.31 -0.90 -6.91
C LEU A 263 -11.46 -2.37 -6.52
N GLY A 264 -12.01 -2.64 -5.34
CA GLY A 264 -12.16 -3.98 -4.78
C GLY A 264 -12.91 -4.93 -5.72
N ARG A 265 -13.99 -4.47 -6.34
CA ARG A 265 -14.77 -5.27 -7.30
C ARG A 265 -13.91 -5.85 -8.45
N THR A 266 -12.82 -5.18 -8.83
CA THR A 266 -11.91 -5.66 -9.89
C THR A 266 -11.12 -6.92 -9.50
N TYR A 267 -11.05 -7.24 -8.21
CA TYR A 267 -10.36 -8.42 -7.66
C TYR A 267 -11.27 -9.66 -7.57
N GLN A 268 -12.57 -9.54 -7.87
CA GLN A 268 -13.45 -10.71 -7.86
C GLN A 268 -13.15 -11.65 -9.04
N PRO A 269 -13.22 -12.98 -8.85
CA PRO A 269 -12.93 -13.96 -9.91
C PRO A 269 -13.85 -13.86 -11.14
N ASP A 270 -15.08 -13.41 -10.95
CA ASP A 270 -16.10 -13.27 -12.00
C ASP A 270 -16.13 -11.85 -12.62
N PHE A 271 -15.23 -10.95 -12.19
CA PHE A 271 -15.24 -9.56 -12.63
C PHE A 271 -15.02 -9.47 -14.13
N GLN A 272 -16.01 -8.90 -14.82
CA GLN A 272 -15.90 -8.50 -16.21
C GLN A 272 -15.78 -7.00 -16.26
N ASN A 273 -14.66 -6.50 -16.77
CA ASN A 273 -14.40 -5.08 -16.79
C ASN A 273 -15.40 -4.36 -17.71
N PRO A 274 -16.23 -3.44 -17.18
CA PRO A 274 -17.19 -2.69 -17.99
C PRO A 274 -16.53 -1.55 -18.78
N ALA A 275 -15.26 -1.23 -18.49
CA ALA A 275 -14.51 -0.21 -19.20
C ALA A 275 -14.38 -0.58 -20.68
N LYS A 276 -14.88 0.28 -21.56
CA LYS A 276 -14.82 0.06 -23.00
C LYS A 276 -13.36 0.15 -23.48
N LEU A 277 -12.84 -0.95 -23.99
CA LEU A 277 -11.52 -0.99 -24.63
C LEU A 277 -11.47 0.00 -25.80
N GLY A 278 -10.39 0.77 -25.90
CA GLY A 278 -10.21 1.78 -26.95
C GLY A 278 -10.95 3.10 -26.73
N VAL A 279 -11.74 3.24 -25.65
CA VAL A 279 -12.32 4.54 -25.27
C VAL A 279 -11.34 5.28 -24.36
N PRO A 280 -10.89 6.49 -24.73
CA PRO A 280 -10.13 7.34 -23.83
C PRO A 280 -10.93 7.63 -22.57
N MET A 281 -10.31 7.44 -21.41
CA MET A 281 -10.93 7.70 -20.11
C MET A 281 -12.26 6.98 -19.88
N ALA A 282 -12.24 5.64 -19.93
CA ALA A 282 -13.40 4.83 -19.61
C ALA A 282 -13.85 5.03 -18.15
N VAL A 283 -14.93 5.78 -17.97
CA VAL A 283 -15.51 6.07 -16.65
C VAL A 283 -16.40 4.92 -16.20
N VAL A 284 -16.14 4.39 -15.00
CA VAL A 284 -16.96 3.37 -14.35
C VAL A 284 -17.80 4.06 -13.29
N GLY A 285 -19.11 3.83 -13.32
CA GLY A 285 -20.04 4.33 -12.30
C GLY A 285 -20.01 3.49 -11.03
N GLY A 286 -20.86 3.83 -10.07
CA GLY A 286 -20.96 3.13 -8.79
C GLY A 286 -21.00 4.08 -7.59
N GLU A 287 -21.08 5.38 -7.85
CA GLU A 287 -21.17 6.43 -6.85
C GLU A 287 -22.27 6.12 -5.83
N ASP A 288 -23.48 5.76 -6.28
CA ASP A 288 -24.61 5.48 -5.39
C ASP A 288 -24.42 4.19 -4.56
N LYS A 289 -23.61 3.25 -5.04
CA LYS A 289 -23.36 1.96 -4.36
C LYS A 289 -22.28 2.09 -3.29
N TYR A 290 -21.23 2.85 -3.59
CA TYR A 290 -20.02 2.90 -2.79
C TYR A 290 -19.91 4.16 -1.92
N ARG A 291 -20.85 5.10 -2.02
CA ARG A 291 -20.85 6.29 -1.16
C ARG A 291 -20.96 5.92 0.32
N THR A 292 -20.13 6.56 1.15
CA THR A 292 -20.17 6.44 2.62
C THR A 292 -20.47 7.78 3.27
N ALA A 293 -21.03 7.76 4.49
CA ALA A 293 -21.36 8.98 5.21
C ALA A 293 -20.12 9.75 5.67
N SER A 294 -19.04 9.04 6.00
CA SER A 294 -17.76 9.64 6.38
C SER A 294 -16.58 8.76 5.99
N LEU A 295 -15.38 9.34 6.06
CA LEU A 295 -14.13 8.65 5.76
C LEU A 295 -13.94 7.35 6.59
N VAL A 296 -14.46 7.30 7.81
CA VAL A 296 -14.31 6.16 8.74
C VAL A 296 -15.63 5.44 9.04
N SER A 297 -16.58 5.56 8.12
CA SER A 297 -17.86 4.86 8.19
C SER A 297 -17.87 3.63 7.29
N ALA A 298 -18.51 2.57 7.76
CA ALA A 298 -18.69 1.32 7.01
C ALA A 298 -19.95 1.31 6.14
N ASP A 299 -20.76 2.38 6.18
CA ASP A 299 -22.07 2.43 5.55
C ASP A 299 -21.97 2.68 4.04
N CYS A 300 -22.06 1.61 3.23
CA CYS A 300 -22.38 1.77 1.82
C CYS A 300 -23.35 0.68 1.35
N GLY A 301 -23.99 0.90 0.20
CA GLY A 301 -25.10 0.08 -0.27
C GLY A 301 -24.75 -1.39 -0.56
N VAL A 302 -23.46 -1.69 -0.76
CA VAL A 302 -22.94 -3.03 -1.04
C VAL A 302 -21.71 -3.39 -0.21
N CYS A 303 -21.38 -2.58 0.80
CA CYS A 303 -20.21 -2.82 1.64
C CYS A 303 -20.41 -4.08 2.49
N LEU A 304 -19.33 -4.85 2.67
CA LEU A 304 -19.34 -6.14 3.36
C LEU A 304 -18.78 -6.06 4.78
N PHE A 305 -18.06 -4.98 5.09
CA PHE A 305 -17.35 -4.84 6.34
C PHE A 305 -18.31 -4.86 7.52
N ASP A 306 -18.02 -5.75 8.47
CA ASP A 306 -18.81 -5.93 9.66
C ASP A 306 -17.90 -6.00 10.88
N SER A 307 -17.76 -4.86 11.56
CA SER A 307 -16.96 -4.76 12.79
C SER A 307 -17.46 -5.64 13.94
N ALA A 308 -18.68 -6.20 13.86
CA ALA A 308 -19.31 -6.97 14.94
C ALA A 308 -19.05 -8.48 14.85
N LYS A 309 -18.72 -9.05 13.68
CA LYS A 309 -18.55 -10.50 13.52
C LYS A 309 -17.36 -11.05 14.31
N GLU A 310 -16.23 -10.34 14.36
CA GLU A 310 -15.04 -10.82 15.07
C GLU A 310 -15.12 -10.76 16.59
N ALA A 311 -15.89 -9.83 17.17
CA ALA A 311 -16.10 -9.79 18.61
C ALA A 311 -16.84 -11.05 19.10
N SER A 312 -17.66 -11.65 18.23
CA SER A 312 -18.38 -12.90 18.51
C SER A 312 -17.55 -14.16 18.21
N GLU A 313 -16.68 -14.12 17.20
CA GLU A 313 -15.85 -15.27 16.82
C GLU A 313 -14.64 -15.49 17.75
N LYS A 314 -14.07 -14.42 18.34
CA LYS A 314 -13.03 -14.55 19.39
C LYS A 314 -13.54 -15.17 20.70
N ILE A 315 -14.85 -15.20 20.93
CA ILE A 315 -15.47 -15.86 22.09
C ILE A 315 -15.76 -17.34 21.80
N ASN A 316 -15.89 -17.72 20.52
CA ASN A 316 -16.28 -19.07 20.09
C ASN A 316 -15.15 -19.91 19.50
N SER A 317 -13.90 -19.43 19.51
CA SER A 317 -12.74 -20.21 19.07
C SER A 317 -12.17 -21.11 20.17
N ASP A 318 -13.03 -21.80 20.92
CA ASP A 318 -12.71 -23.11 21.48
C ASP A 318 -13.37 -24.14 20.56
N THR A 319 -12.77 -24.32 19.38
CA THR A 319 -13.11 -25.44 18.50
C THR A 319 -12.65 -26.71 19.18
N GLU A 320 -13.57 -27.34 19.90
CA GLU A 320 -13.52 -28.71 20.36
C GLU A 320 -13.11 -29.60 19.17
N TYR A 321 -11.91 -30.17 19.24
CA TYR A 321 -11.49 -31.22 18.31
C TYR A 321 -12.47 -32.37 18.46
N GLY A 322 -13.41 -32.49 17.51
CA GLY A 322 -14.33 -33.61 17.44
C GLY A 322 -13.56 -34.92 17.50
N LEU A 323 -13.79 -35.69 18.57
CA LEU A 323 -13.20 -37.00 18.79
C LEU A 323 -13.59 -37.91 17.62
N LEU A 324 -12.62 -38.33 16.80
CA LEU A 324 -12.85 -39.32 15.74
C LEU A 324 -13.13 -40.69 16.36
N ASP A 325 -14.37 -41.17 16.24
CA ASP A 325 -14.77 -42.53 16.61
C ASP A 325 -14.42 -43.52 15.47
N CYS A 326 -13.33 -44.28 15.66
CA CYS A 326 -12.86 -45.30 14.72
C CYS A 326 -13.48 -46.71 14.98
N THR A 327 -14.64 -46.82 15.63
CA THR A 327 -15.29 -48.13 15.88
C THR A 327 -16.16 -48.66 14.73
N GLY A 328 -16.40 -47.85 13.69
CA GLY A 328 -17.21 -48.22 12.52
C GLY A 328 -16.46 -49.06 11.49
N VAL A 329 -17.01 -50.24 11.15
CA VAL A 329 -16.53 -51.09 10.06
C VAL A 329 -16.89 -50.45 8.71
N ALA A 330 -15.93 -49.81 8.06
CA ALA A 330 -16.13 -49.16 6.76
C ALA A 330 -15.97 -50.16 5.59
N ASN A 331 -17.04 -50.32 4.80
CA ASN A 331 -16.97 -50.88 3.46
C ASN A 331 -16.97 -49.73 2.44
N SER A 332 -15.92 -49.69 1.62
CA SER A 332 -15.72 -48.88 0.39
C SER A 332 -15.38 -47.39 0.50
N GLY A 333 -14.21 -47.01 -0.07
CA GLY A 333 -13.96 -45.69 -0.65
C GLY A 333 -12.91 -44.80 0.03
N ASN A 334 -11.65 -44.90 -0.44
CA ASN A 334 -10.47 -44.02 -0.25
C ASN A 334 -10.53 -42.87 0.79
N GLY A 335 -9.81 -43.02 1.91
CA GLY A 335 -8.89 -41.94 2.32
C GLY A 335 -8.71 -41.52 3.79
N ILE A 336 -9.10 -42.29 4.82
CA ILE A 336 -8.54 -42.13 6.18
C ILE A 336 -8.28 -43.53 6.76
N VAL A 337 -7.03 -43.81 7.17
CA VAL A 337 -6.64 -45.08 7.79
C VAL A 337 -6.33 -44.81 9.26
N CYS A 338 -7.21 -45.22 10.17
CA CYS A 338 -6.91 -45.25 11.61
C CYS A 338 -5.84 -46.34 11.84
N ARG A 339 -4.65 -45.96 12.31
CA ARG A 339 -3.62 -46.91 12.73
C ARG A 339 -3.93 -47.35 14.15
N ARG A 340 -3.91 -48.66 14.42
CA ARG A 340 -4.06 -49.21 15.76
C ARG A 340 -2.76 -49.11 16.55
#